data_AF-A0A1V1P7S2-F1
#
_entry.id   AF-A0A1V1P7S2-F1
#
_cell.length_a   1.000
_cell.length_b   1.000
_cell.length_c   1.000
_cell.angle_alpha   90.00
_cell.angle_beta   90.00
_cell.angle_gamma   90.00
#
_symmetry.space_group_name_H-M   'P 1'
#
loop_
_entity.id
_entity.type
_entity.pdbx_description
1 polymer ?
#
loop_
_entity_poly.entity_id
_entity_poly.type
_entity_poly.pdbx_seq_one_letter_code
_entity_poly.pdbx_strand_id
1 'polypeptide(L)'
;MLKGLTSMPDSGLYKLFISGVSPVTMDDVTSGFNIGTNVSLDTHLNECLGFTESETLEILHYYHKAGRLPLDPDFCMSIMKQWYNNYRFAKRAQNVLFNSDMVLYFVQQAMKDSSIPEDLIDQNVKIDYNKLRYLITVDNQLNGNFSRLKNLIEKQEIVTDIVKSFPVEKIIDPENFISLLYYFGLLTIHSVADGVYLLKIPNLTIQKLMYGYIRSGFEDVKVFKIEMWLLQKKSEIWRFVVTGPPFSNFFPSKLKNRQPFEIT
;
A
#
# COMPACT_ATOMS: atom_id res chain seq x y z
N MET A 1 2.11 29.88 11.09
CA MET A 1 1.34 30.46 9.96
C MET A 1 -0.14 30.06 9.96
N LEU A 2 -0.54 28.79 10.18
CA LEU A 2 -1.98 28.41 10.16
C LEU A 2 -2.85 29.08 11.23
N LYS A 3 -2.37 29.22 12.47
CA LYS A 3 -3.15 29.80 13.59
C LYS A 3 -3.62 31.23 13.31
N GLY A 4 -2.79 32.07 12.68
CA GLY A 4 -3.18 33.43 12.30
C GLY A 4 -4.27 33.48 11.21
N LEU A 5 -4.40 32.41 10.42
CA LEU A 5 -5.41 32.29 9.36
C LEU A 5 -6.74 31.70 9.84
N THR A 6 -6.80 31.15 11.07
CA THR A 6 -8.00 30.49 11.60
C THR A 6 -8.52 31.08 12.93
N SER A 7 -7.74 31.94 13.59
CA SER A 7 -8.00 32.35 15.00
C SER A 7 -8.24 33.85 15.19
N MET A 8 -8.23 34.66 14.13
CA MET A 8 -8.46 36.12 14.21
C MET A 8 -9.89 36.46 13.79
N PRO A 9 -10.52 37.50 14.39
CA PRO A 9 -11.71 38.11 13.81
C PRO A 9 -11.40 38.51 12.35
N ASP A 10 -12.27 38.16 11.40
CA ASP A 10 -12.10 38.30 9.94
C ASP A 10 -11.07 37.35 9.29
N SER A 11 -10.70 36.24 9.93
CA SER A 11 -9.87 35.23 9.28
C SER A 11 -10.64 34.52 8.15
N GLY A 12 -10.11 34.53 6.92
CA GLY A 12 -10.77 33.99 5.74
C GLY A 12 -10.93 32.45 5.68
N LEU A 13 -10.39 31.71 6.66
CA LEU A 13 -10.43 30.25 6.69
C LEU A 13 -11.24 29.76 7.90
N TYR A 14 -12.50 29.40 7.68
CA TYR A 14 -13.42 28.97 8.75
C TYR A 14 -13.32 27.47 9.09
N LYS A 15 -13.08 26.63 8.07
CA LYS A 15 -12.93 25.17 8.22
C LYS A 15 -11.86 24.64 7.27
N LEU A 16 -11.13 23.63 7.71
CA LEU A 16 -10.10 22.96 6.94
C LEU A 16 -10.26 21.45 7.08
N PHE A 17 -10.27 20.74 5.95
CA PHE A 17 -10.18 19.28 5.91
C PHE A 17 -8.85 18.91 5.27
N ILE A 18 -8.05 18.10 5.97
CA ILE A 18 -6.72 17.71 5.51
C ILE A 18 -6.66 16.19 5.45
N SER A 19 -6.19 15.66 4.32
CA SER A 19 -5.90 14.23 4.11
C SER A 19 -4.42 14.02 3.80
N GLY A 20 -3.93 12.79 3.94
CA GLY A 20 -2.55 12.43 3.58
C GLY A 20 -1.48 12.95 4.57
N VAL A 21 -1.87 13.31 5.79
CA VAL A 21 -0.94 13.72 6.84
C VAL A 21 -0.64 12.54 7.75
N SER A 22 0.65 12.35 8.05
CA SER A 22 1.12 11.38 9.05
C SER A 22 0.50 11.67 10.44
N PRO A 23 0.26 10.67 11.30
CA PRO A 23 -0.20 10.84 12.69
C PRO A 23 0.80 11.59 13.59
N VAL A 24 1.95 11.98 13.06
CA VAL A 24 2.94 12.78 13.78
C VAL A 24 2.29 14.11 14.16
N THR A 25 2.13 14.36 15.46
CA THR A 25 1.50 15.57 15.95
C THR A 25 2.27 16.78 15.46
N MET A 26 1.57 17.68 14.77
CA MET A 26 2.07 19.03 14.51
C MET A 26 1.99 19.92 15.77
N ASP A 27 1.53 19.42 16.90
CA ASP A 27 1.40 20.19 18.15
C ASP A 27 2.76 20.77 18.60
N ASP A 28 3.88 20.08 18.29
CA ASP A 28 5.25 20.58 18.52
C ASP A 28 5.75 21.54 17.42
N VAL A 29 5.11 21.54 16.24
CA VAL A 29 5.52 22.32 15.07
C VAL A 29 4.71 23.61 14.94
N THR A 30 3.42 23.61 15.31
CA THR A 30 2.55 24.79 15.36
C THR A 30 1.41 24.65 16.39
N SER A 31 1.24 25.64 17.27
CA SER A 31 0.18 25.70 18.32
C SER A 31 -1.27 25.86 17.80
N GLY A 32 -1.51 25.58 16.51
CA GLY A 32 -2.79 25.73 15.81
C GLY A 32 -3.54 24.43 15.55
N PHE A 33 -2.93 23.27 15.81
CA PHE A 33 -3.55 21.95 15.56
C PHE A 33 -4.27 21.34 16.78
N ASN A 34 -4.15 21.95 17.97
CA ASN A 34 -4.87 21.55 19.19
C ASN A 34 -6.42 21.62 19.07
N ILE A 35 -6.95 22.18 17.97
CA ILE A 35 -8.40 22.26 17.66
C ILE A 35 -8.84 21.28 16.55
N GLY A 36 -7.92 20.50 16.00
CA GLY A 36 -8.20 19.53 14.94
C GLY A 36 -8.88 18.27 15.48
N THR A 37 -9.86 17.75 14.74
CA THR A 37 -10.43 16.42 15.01
C THR A 37 -9.81 15.41 14.07
N ASN A 38 -9.10 14.41 14.61
CA ASN A 38 -8.58 13.30 13.82
C ASN A 38 -9.71 12.32 13.49
N VAL A 39 -10.00 12.19 12.19
CA VAL A 39 -11.07 11.33 11.65
C VAL A 39 -10.54 10.14 10.85
N SER A 40 -9.24 9.84 10.91
CA SER A 40 -8.60 8.80 10.09
C SER A 40 -9.13 7.38 10.37
N LEU A 41 -9.68 7.15 11.57
CA LEU A 41 -10.29 5.87 11.96
C LEU A 41 -11.82 5.91 11.95
N ASP A 42 -12.42 6.98 11.44
CA ASP A 42 -13.87 7.14 11.35
C ASP A 42 -14.43 6.16 10.31
N THR A 43 -15.41 5.36 10.74
CA THR A 43 -16.06 4.37 9.87
C THR A 43 -16.85 5.02 8.75
N HIS A 44 -17.39 6.22 8.96
CA HIS A 44 -18.15 6.94 7.96
C HIS A 44 -17.28 7.50 6.83
N LEU A 45 -15.98 7.60 7.03
CA LEU A 45 -15.02 8.10 6.05
C LEU A 45 -14.14 7.01 5.45
N ASN A 46 -14.32 5.74 5.84
CA ASN A 46 -13.47 4.65 5.35
C ASN A 46 -13.46 4.59 3.83
N GLU A 47 -14.63 4.64 3.18
CA GLU A 47 -14.77 4.57 1.72
C GLU A 47 -14.20 5.80 0.99
N CYS A 48 -13.88 6.89 1.69
CA CYS A 48 -13.18 8.01 1.07
C CYS A 48 -11.68 7.71 0.80
N LEU A 49 -11.15 6.59 1.31
CA LEU A 49 -9.72 6.25 1.28
C LEU A 49 -9.33 5.29 0.14
N GLY A 50 -10.28 4.90 -0.71
CA GLY A 50 -10.04 3.99 -1.82
C GLY A 50 -11.34 3.69 -2.57
N PHE A 51 -11.27 2.82 -3.58
CA PHE A 51 -12.47 2.40 -4.31
C PHE A 51 -13.10 1.16 -3.68
N THR A 52 -14.42 1.13 -3.61
CA THR A 52 -15.16 -0.09 -3.34
C THR A 52 -15.06 -1.08 -4.51
N GLU A 53 -15.46 -2.32 -4.28
CA GLU A 53 -15.56 -3.32 -5.35
C GLU A 53 -16.51 -2.88 -6.48
N SER A 54 -17.65 -2.27 -6.12
CA SER A 54 -18.63 -1.77 -7.07
C SER A 54 -18.06 -0.65 -7.95
N GLU A 55 -17.41 0.35 -7.34
CA GLU A 55 -16.79 1.46 -8.09
C GLU A 55 -15.67 0.96 -9.00
N THR A 56 -14.85 0.03 -8.51
CA THR A 56 -13.77 -0.58 -9.31
C THR A 56 -14.35 -1.33 -10.52
N LEU A 57 -15.42 -2.09 -10.34
CA LEU A 57 -16.10 -2.80 -11.42
C LEU A 57 -16.77 -1.84 -12.42
N GLU A 58 -17.37 -0.75 -11.92
CA GLU A 58 -17.98 0.29 -12.75
C GLU A 58 -16.94 0.96 -13.66
N ILE A 59 -15.76 1.30 -13.12
CA ILE A 59 -14.64 1.86 -13.90
C ILE A 59 -14.24 0.88 -15.03
N LEU A 60 -14.07 -0.41 -14.71
CA LEU A 60 -13.70 -1.42 -15.70
C LEU A 60 -14.76 -1.55 -16.80
N HIS A 61 -16.04 -1.67 -16.42
CA HIS A 61 -17.13 -1.77 -17.38
C HIS A 61 -17.28 -0.51 -18.23
N TYR A 62 -17.08 0.67 -17.66
CA TYR A 62 -17.16 1.94 -18.39
C TYR A 62 -16.18 1.96 -19.58
N TYR A 63 -14.90 1.69 -19.33
CA TYR A 63 -13.89 1.69 -20.39
C TYR A 63 -13.99 0.50 -21.33
N HIS A 64 -14.46 -0.66 -20.84
CA HIS A 64 -14.68 -1.83 -21.68
C HIS A 64 -15.84 -1.60 -22.67
N LYS A 65 -16.98 -1.09 -22.19
CA LYS A 65 -18.15 -0.76 -23.05
C LYS A 65 -17.82 0.33 -24.06
N ALA A 66 -16.92 1.25 -23.74
CA ALA A 66 -16.41 2.25 -24.66
C ALA A 66 -15.41 1.71 -25.70
N GLY A 67 -15.06 0.41 -25.66
CA GLY A 67 -14.07 -0.21 -26.53
C GLY A 67 -12.66 0.32 -26.32
N ARG A 68 -12.35 0.84 -25.13
CA ARG A 68 -11.04 1.39 -24.76
C ARG A 68 -10.21 0.39 -23.95
N LEU A 69 -10.86 -0.38 -23.08
CA LEU A 69 -10.25 -1.47 -22.33
C LEU A 69 -10.61 -2.81 -23.02
N PRO A 70 -9.69 -3.42 -23.79
CA PRO A 70 -9.99 -4.65 -24.52
C PRO A 70 -10.04 -5.89 -23.62
N LEU A 71 -9.48 -5.80 -22.42
CA LEU A 71 -9.49 -6.88 -21.43
C LEU A 71 -10.89 -7.07 -20.85
N ASP A 72 -11.21 -8.31 -20.50
CA ASP A 72 -12.44 -8.67 -19.80
C ASP A 72 -12.46 -8.05 -18.39
N PRO A 73 -13.57 -7.37 -17.98
CA PRO A 73 -13.67 -6.75 -16.66
C PRO A 73 -13.53 -7.72 -15.49
N ASP A 74 -14.10 -8.92 -15.55
CA ASP A 74 -14.04 -9.90 -14.46
C ASP A 74 -12.62 -10.45 -14.31
N PHE A 75 -11.94 -10.66 -15.42
CA PHE A 75 -10.53 -11.02 -15.44
C PHE A 75 -9.66 -9.92 -14.80
N CYS A 76 -9.85 -8.65 -15.17
CA CYS A 76 -9.14 -7.53 -14.56
C CYS A 76 -9.40 -7.45 -13.04
N MET A 77 -10.67 -7.59 -12.64
CA MET A 77 -11.08 -7.59 -11.24
C MET A 77 -10.39 -8.70 -10.45
N SER A 78 -10.24 -9.90 -11.02
CA SER A 78 -9.56 -11.02 -10.34
C SER A 78 -8.10 -10.69 -9.99
N ILE A 79 -7.40 -9.97 -10.86
CA ILE A 79 -6.02 -9.50 -10.64
C ILE A 79 -6.02 -8.41 -9.58
N MET A 80 -6.87 -7.39 -9.75
CA MET A 80 -6.97 -6.26 -8.82
C MET A 80 -7.31 -6.72 -7.39
N LYS A 81 -8.13 -7.76 -7.22
CA LYS A 81 -8.46 -8.33 -5.90
C LYS A 81 -7.24 -8.87 -5.17
N GLN A 82 -6.27 -9.45 -5.89
CA GLN A 82 -5.05 -9.99 -5.29
C GLN A 82 -4.01 -8.91 -5.03
N TRP A 83 -3.92 -7.92 -5.92
CA TRP A 83 -2.83 -6.96 -5.92
C TRP A 83 -3.18 -5.64 -5.21
N TYR A 84 -4.43 -5.19 -5.24
CA TYR A 84 -4.80 -3.82 -4.86
C TYR A 84 -5.91 -3.73 -3.80
N ASN A 85 -6.55 -4.84 -3.41
CA ASN A 85 -7.69 -4.84 -2.47
C ASN A 85 -7.25 -5.08 -0.99
N ASN A 86 -8.25 -5.35 -0.14
CA ASN A 86 -8.18 -5.73 1.28
C ASN A 86 -7.85 -4.59 2.25
N TYR A 87 -7.98 -3.34 1.82
CA TYR A 87 -7.80 -2.21 2.72
C TYR A 87 -9.04 -1.98 3.59
N ARG A 88 -8.81 -1.84 4.89
CA ARG A 88 -9.80 -1.47 5.90
C ARG A 88 -9.10 -0.59 6.92
N PHE A 89 -9.55 0.65 7.03
CA PHE A 89 -8.93 1.64 7.91
C PHE A 89 -9.82 1.99 9.11
N ALA A 90 -11.07 1.57 9.13
CA ALA A 90 -11.93 1.76 10.31
C ALA A 90 -12.38 0.43 10.93
N LYS A 91 -12.48 0.40 12.26
CA LYS A 91 -12.85 -0.79 13.06
C LYS A 91 -14.16 -1.44 12.62
N ARG A 92 -15.15 -0.63 12.22
CA ARG A 92 -16.51 -1.10 11.87
C ARG A 92 -16.81 -0.98 10.38
N ALA A 93 -15.80 -0.76 9.54
CA ALA A 93 -15.98 -0.69 8.10
C ALA A 93 -16.48 -2.01 7.54
N GLN A 94 -17.57 -1.94 6.78
CA GLN A 94 -18.21 -3.11 6.18
C GLN A 94 -17.44 -3.56 4.94
N ASN A 95 -17.05 -2.60 4.10
CA ASN A 95 -16.37 -2.85 2.85
C ASN A 95 -14.85 -2.85 3.01
N VAL A 96 -14.20 -3.68 2.21
CA VAL A 96 -12.76 -3.55 1.91
C VAL A 96 -12.61 -2.69 0.66
N LEU A 97 -11.48 -1.99 0.59
CA LEU A 97 -11.21 -1.03 -0.46
C LEU A 97 -10.05 -1.51 -1.33
N PHE A 98 -10.07 -1.04 -2.56
CA PHE A 98 -8.99 -1.07 -3.51
C PHE A 98 -8.18 0.22 -3.42
N ASN A 99 -6.87 0.12 -3.56
CA ASN A 99 -6.01 1.29 -3.76
C ASN A 99 -6.37 1.95 -5.10
N SER A 100 -6.88 3.18 -5.03
CA SER A 100 -7.39 3.92 -6.20
C SER A 100 -6.31 4.24 -7.22
N ASP A 101 -5.10 4.60 -6.77
CA ASP A 101 -3.96 4.90 -7.64
C ASP A 101 -3.59 3.67 -8.48
N MET A 102 -3.52 2.51 -7.85
CA MET A 102 -3.17 1.25 -8.50
C MET A 102 -4.24 0.76 -9.47
N VAL A 103 -5.53 0.94 -9.14
CA VAL A 103 -6.63 0.65 -10.06
C VAL A 103 -6.53 1.54 -11.30
N LEU A 104 -6.36 2.84 -11.12
CA LEU A 104 -6.27 3.80 -12.23
C LEU A 104 -5.03 3.55 -13.09
N TYR A 105 -3.88 3.28 -12.48
CA TYR A 105 -2.65 2.88 -13.15
C TYR A 105 -2.87 1.65 -14.03
N PHE A 106 -3.46 0.59 -13.47
CA PHE A 106 -3.70 -0.65 -14.22
C PHE A 106 -4.59 -0.39 -15.43
N VAL A 107 -5.71 0.32 -15.23
CA VAL A 107 -6.65 0.63 -16.32
C VAL A 107 -5.97 1.45 -17.40
N GLN A 108 -5.22 2.49 -17.02
CA GLN A 108 -4.51 3.35 -17.97
C GLN A 108 -3.54 2.54 -18.84
N GLN A 109 -2.72 1.70 -18.21
CA GLN A 109 -1.73 0.89 -18.90
C GLN A 109 -2.38 -0.19 -19.78
N ALA A 110 -3.45 -0.82 -19.29
CA ALA A 110 -4.18 -1.83 -20.04
C ALA A 110 -4.88 -1.27 -21.29
N MET A 111 -5.38 -0.02 -21.23
CA MET A 111 -5.90 0.66 -22.42
C MET A 111 -4.81 1.01 -23.42
N LYS A 112 -3.61 1.39 -22.94
CA LYS A 112 -2.50 1.82 -23.79
C LYS A 112 -1.92 0.65 -24.59
N ASP A 113 -1.62 -0.45 -23.92
CA ASP A 113 -0.90 -1.59 -24.51
C ASP A 113 -1.84 -2.71 -24.95
N SER A 114 -3.15 -2.57 -24.68
CA SER A 114 -4.17 -3.59 -24.98
C SER A 114 -3.90 -4.94 -24.33
N SER A 115 -3.14 -4.96 -23.24
CA SER A 115 -2.72 -6.14 -22.49
C SER A 115 -2.63 -5.81 -21.00
N ILE A 116 -2.40 -6.82 -20.16
CA ILE A 116 -2.09 -6.57 -18.74
C ILE A 116 -0.79 -5.76 -18.64
N PRO A 117 -0.67 -4.82 -17.68
CA PRO A 117 0.58 -4.09 -17.45
C PRO A 117 1.74 -5.04 -17.13
N GLU A 118 2.91 -4.80 -17.72
CA GLU A 118 4.10 -5.62 -17.45
C GLU A 118 4.56 -5.53 -15.99
N ASP A 119 4.54 -4.32 -15.40
CA ASP A 119 4.65 -4.13 -13.96
C ASP A 119 3.26 -3.82 -13.41
N LEU A 120 2.84 -4.60 -12.42
CA LEU A 120 1.58 -4.39 -11.72
C LEU A 120 1.70 -3.36 -10.61
N ILE A 121 2.85 -2.71 -10.42
CA ILE A 121 3.07 -1.71 -9.38
C ILE A 121 3.50 -0.37 -9.97
N ASP A 122 2.71 0.68 -9.73
CA ASP A 122 3.13 2.05 -10.00
C ASP A 122 4.28 2.43 -9.05
N GLN A 123 5.31 3.06 -9.61
CA GLN A 123 6.40 3.62 -8.82
C GLN A 123 5.93 4.72 -7.86
N ASN A 124 4.81 5.39 -8.16
CA ASN A 124 4.23 6.43 -7.32
C ASN A 124 3.69 5.93 -5.97
N VAL A 125 3.38 4.63 -5.84
CA VAL A 125 2.95 4.02 -4.57
C VAL A 125 4.13 3.74 -3.63
N LYS A 126 5.37 3.84 -4.12
CA LYS A 126 6.55 3.64 -3.28
C LYS A 126 6.67 4.80 -2.29
N ILE A 127 6.59 4.47 -1.00
CA ILE A 127 7.02 5.38 0.05
C ILE A 127 8.50 5.68 -0.13
N ASP A 128 8.88 6.92 0.14
CA ASP A 128 10.27 7.37 0.15
C ASP A 128 11.12 6.46 1.05
N TYR A 129 12.01 5.70 0.39
CA TYR A 129 12.92 4.74 1.02
C TYR A 129 13.79 5.40 2.10
N ASN A 130 14.17 6.67 1.94
CA ASN A 130 14.98 7.37 2.93
C ASN A 130 14.22 7.58 4.23
N LYS A 131 12.90 7.81 4.15
CA LYS A 131 12.06 7.96 5.34
C LYS A 131 11.92 6.64 6.09
N LEU A 132 11.69 5.54 5.37
CA LEU A 132 11.58 4.24 6.02
C LEU A 132 12.92 3.76 6.59
N ARG A 133 14.04 4.06 5.92
CA ARG A 133 15.39 3.82 6.44
C ARG A 133 15.58 4.48 7.80
N TYR A 134 15.24 5.75 7.93
CA TYR A 134 15.35 6.48 9.21
C TYR A 134 14.58 5.79 10.34
N LEU A 135 13.48 5.11 10.04
CA LEU A 135 12.67 4.41 11.05
C LEU A 135 13.28 3.08 11.52
N ILE A 136 14.08 2.43 10.66
CA ILE A 136 14.67 1.10 10.92
C ILE A 136 16.18 1.14 11.20
N THR A 137 16.82 2.31 11.09
CA THR A 137 18.25 2.50 11.35
C THR A 137 18.50 3.62 12.36
N VAL A 138 19.49 3.44 13.22
CA VAL A 138 20.08 4.47 14.10
C VAL A 138 21.60 4.36 13.98
N ASP A 139 22.31 5.47 13.74
CA ASP A 139 23.78 5.49 13.57
C ASP A 139 24.33 4.46 12.57
N ASN A 140 23.63 4.27 11.44
CA ASN A 140 23.94 3.25 10.42
C ASN A 140 23.91 1.79 10.93
N GLN A 141 23.22 1.52 12.04
CA GLN A 141 22.92 0.19 12.53
C GLN A 141 21.41 -0.08 12.51
N LEU A 142 21.04 -1.34 12.25
CA LEU A 142 19.64 -1.76 12.32
C LEU A 142 19.14 -1.67 13.76
N ASN A 143 18.02 -0.99 13.97
CA ASN A 143 17.40 -0.84 15.29
C ASN A 143 16.34 -1.94 15.54
N GLY A 144 15.66 -1.90 16.70
CA GLY A 144 14.60 -2.86 17.02
C GLY A 144 13.41 -2.88 16.04
N ASN A 145 13.17 -1.79 15.30
CA ASN A 145 12.11 -1.71 14.30
C ASN A 145 12.43 -2.53 13.06
N PHE A 146 13.70 -2.73 12.73
CA PHE A 146 14.09 -3.64 11.67
C PHE A 146 13.62 -5.08 11.96
N SER A 147 13.93 -5.58 13.16
CA SER A 147 13.51 -6.92 13.58
C SER A 147 11.98 -7.05 13.62
N ARG A 148 11.28 -5.99 14.02
CA ARG A 148 9.81 -5.94 14.00
C ARG A 148 9.26 -5.98 12.57
N LEU A 149 9.83 -5.20 11.66
CA LEU A 149 9.45 -5.21 10.25
C LEU A 149 9.71 -6.59 9.62
N LYS A 150 10.86 -7.21 9.90
CA LYS A 150 11.18 -8.59 9.47
C LYS A 150 10.12 -9.58 9.96
N ASN A 151 9.84 -9.58 11.27
CA ASN A 151 8.83 -10.46 11.87
C ASN A 151 7.43 -10.22 11.27
N LEU A 152 7.06 -8.96 11.03
CA LEU A 152 5.79 -8.59 10.43
C LEU A 152 5.66 -9.12 8.99
N ILE A 153 6.73 -9.04 8.18
CA ILE A 153 6.71 -9.60 6.82
C ILE A 153 6.65 -11.13 6.85
N GLU A 154 7.35 -11.77 7.79
CA GLU A 154 7.36 -13.24 7.91
C GLU A 154 6.01 -13.79 8.39
N LYS A 155 5.39 -13.15 9.39
CA LYS A 155 4.10 -13.56 9.95
C LYS A 155 2.89 -13.03 9.18
N GLN A 156 3.09 -11.97 8.39
CA GLN A 156 2.06 -11.19 7.69
C GLN A 156 0.97 -10.57 8.58
N GLU A 157 1.16 -10.61 9.90
CA GLU A 157 0.21 -10.07 10.87
C GLU A 157 0.90 -9.61 12.15
N ILE A 158 0.26 -8.66 12.83
CA ILE A 158 0.69 -8.15 14.13
C ILE A 158 -0.51 -7.72 14.97
N VAL A 159 -0.47 -8.03 16.26
CA VAL A 159 -1.46 -7.59 17.24
C VAL A 159 -0.91 -6.34 17.95
N THR A 160 -1.65 -5.24 17.89
CA THR A 160 -1.18 -3.94 18.41
C THR A 160 -2.34 -2.94 18.56
N ASP A 161 -2.11 -1.85 19.26
CA ASP A 161 -2.99 -0.68 19.24
C ASP A 161 -2.61 0.28 18.10
N ILE A 162 -3.55 1.09 17.64
CA ILE A 162 -3.29 2.16 16.67
C ILE A 162 -3.19 3.48 17.41
N VAL A 163 -1.98 4.01 17.54
CA VAL A 163 -1.73 5.30 18.18
C VAL A 163 -2.23 6.42 17.27
N LYS A 164 -3.12 7.27 17.81
CA LYS A 164 -3.79 8.34 17.02
C LYS A 164 -2.89 9.54 16.74
N SER A 165 -1.99 9.84 17.66
CA SER A 165 -0.90 10.79 17.42
C SER A 165 0.28 10.59 18.36
N PHE A 166 1.44 11.02 17.91
CA PHE A 166 2.69 10.99 18.68
C PHE A 166 3.66 12.08 18.19
N PRO A 167 4.54 12.58 19.06
CA PRO A 167 5.53 13.60 18.69
C PRO A 167 6.63 13.02 17.79
N VAL A 168 7.32 13.89 17.03
CA VAL A 168 8.35 13.50 16.04
C VAL A 168 9.49 12.72 16.70
N GLU A 169 9.87 13.12 17.91
CA GLU A 169 10.98 12.52 18.66
C GLU A 169 10.70 11.07 19.04
N LYS A 170 9.42 10.70 19.13
CA LYS A 170 8.95 9.34 19.46
C LYS A 170 8.61 8.51 18.23
N ILE A 171 8.92 8.98 17.02
CA ILE A 171 8.58 8.27 15.77
C ILE A 171 9.23 6.88 15.66
N ILE A 172 10.39 6.70 16.31
CA ILE A 172 11.11 5.43 16.34
C ILE A 172 10.63 4.49 17.44
N ASP A 173 9.74 4.94 18.34
CA ASP A 173 9.19 4.09 19.38
C ASP A 173 8.42 2.93 18.72
N PRO A 174 8.55 1.68 19.21
CA PRO A 174 7.99 0.51 18.56
C PRO A 174 6.51 0.61 18.17
N GLU A 175 5.66 1.13 19.06
CA GLU A 175 4.21 1.23 18.84
C GLU A 175 3.87 2.33 17.80
N ASN A 176 4.62 3.44 17.84
CA ASN A 176 4.47 4.54 16.89
C ASN A 176 4.96 4.13 15.50
N PHE A 177 6.05 3.35 15.42
CA PHE A 177 6.52 2.79 14.16
C PHE A 177 5.47 1.91 13.50
N ILE A 178 4.86 0.97 14.23
CA ILE A 178 3.81 0.10 13.67
C ILE A 178 2.57 0.92 13.28
N SER A 179 2.16 1.87 14.12
CA SER A 179 1.07 2.80 13.80
C SER A 179 1.38 3.56 12.51
N LEU A 180 2.61 4.03 12.32
CA LEU A 180 3.03 4.74 11.12
C LEU A 180 2.97 3.86 9.86
N LEU A 181 3.38 2.59 9.94
CA LEU A 181 3.20 1.63 8.83
C LEU A 181 1.72 1.50 8.45
N TYR A 182 0.83 1.49 9.44
CA TYR A 182 -0.61 1.48 9.20
C TYR A 182 -1.10 2.77 8.52
N TYR A 183 -0.71 3.96 8.97
CA TYR A 183 -1.10 5.22 8.32
C TYR A 183 -0.49 5.40 6.93
N PHE A 184 0.62 4.74 6.64
CA PHE A 184 1.19 4.66 5.29
C PHE A 184 0.45 3.69 4.36
N GLY A 185 -0.58 2.99 4.85
CA GLY A 185 -1.29 1.98 4.08
C GLY A 185 -0.46 0.72 3.84
N LEU A 186 0.62 0.50 4.61
CA LEU A 186 1.36 -0.76 4.58
C LEU A 186 0.69 -1.85 5.43
N LEU A 187 -0.22 -1.44 6.32
CA LEU A 187 -1.04 -2.34 7.12
C LEU A 187 -2.51 -1.98 7.02
N THR A 188 -3.36 -2.98 7.22
CA THR A 188 -4.82 -2.89 7.18
C THR A 188 -5.41 -3.56 8.43
N ILE A 189 -6.58 -3.09 8.88
CA ILE A 189 -7.30 -3.72 10.00
C ILE A 189 -7.95 -5.00 9.51
N HIS A 190 -7.52 -6.14 10.03
CA HIS A 190 -8.17 -7.43 9.76
C HIS A 190 -9.34 -7.68 10.72
N SER A 191 -9.09 -7.55 12.03
CA SER A 191 -10.09 -7.70 13.08
C SER A 191 -9.72 -6.90 14.34
N VAL A 192 -10.67 -6.78 15.26
CA VAL A 192 -10.47 -6.09 16.54
C VAL A 192 -11.11 -6.89 17.66
N ALA A 193 -10.37 -7.11 18.74
CA ALA A 193 -10.84 -7.79 19.96
C ALA A 193 -10.40 -6.99 21.19
N ASP A 194 -11.31 -6.72 22.12
CA ASP A 194 -11.04 -6.02 23.39
C ASP A 194 -10.28 -4.69 23.28
N GLY A 195 -10.46 -3.98 22.15
CA GLY A 195 -9.80 -2.70 21.89
C GLY A 195 -8.47 -2.83 21.13
N VAL A 196 -7.93 -4.04 21.01
CA VAL A 196 -6.66 -4.34 20.33
C VAL A 196 -6.91 -4.77 18.89
N TYR A 197 -6.06 -4.34 17.97
CA TYR A 197 -6.20 -4.56 16.55
C TYR A 197 -5.30 -5.70 16.08
N LEU A 198 -5.84 -6.59 15.25
CA LEU A 198 -5.04 -7.47 14.40
C LEU A 198 -4.84 -6.78 13.06
N LEU A 199 -3.62 -6.36 12.79
CA LEU A 199 -3.22 -5.73 11.55
C LEU A 199 -2.56 -6.75 10.62
N LYS A 200 -2.77 -6.61 9.31
CA LYS A 200 -2.18 -7.47 8.27
C LYS A 200 -1.60 -6.67 7.13
N ILE A 201 -0.72 -7.30 6.35
CA ILE A 201 -0.34 -6.80 5.03
C ILE A 201 -1.54 -7.03 4.08
N PRO A 202 -2.06 -6.00 3.39
CA PRO A 202 -3.34 -6.10 2.68
C PRO A 202 -3.27 -6.96 1.42
N ASN A 203 -2.19 -6.84 0.63
CA ASN A 203 -2.13 -7.41 -0.71
C ASN A 203 -0.68 -7.60 -1.20
N LEU A 204 -0.54 -8.20 -2.38
CA LEU A 204 0.75 -8.50 -2.99
C LEU A 204 1.58 -7.26 -3.32
N THR A 205 0.93 -6.13 -3.64
CA THR A 205 1.63 -4.86 -3.91
C THR A 205 2.42 -4.43 -2.69
N ILE A 206 1.73 -4.32 -1.55
CA ILE A 206 2.37 -3.91 -0.29
C ILE A 206 3.41 -4.94 0.15
N GLN A 207 3.12 -6.22 0.01
CA GLN A 207 4.08 -7.27 0.35
C GLN A 207 5.40 -7.12 -0.45
N LYS A 208 5.31 -6.93 -1.77
CA LYS A 208 6.48 -6.72 -2.65
C LYS A 208 7.24 -5.44 -2.28
N LEU A 209 6.53 -4.35 -1.94
CA LEU A 209 7.15 -3.11 -1.49
C LEU A 209 7.91 -3.31 -0.17
N MET A 210 7.31 -3.96 0.82
CA MET A 210 7.92 -4.24 2.11
C MET A 210 9.17 -5.13 1.99
N TYR A 211 9.16 -6.13 1.11
CA TYR A 211 10.37 -6.89 0.80
C TYR A 211 11.47 -6.02 0.19
N GLY A 212 11.12 -5.11 -0.71
CA GLY A 212 12.05 -4.13 -1.27
C GLY A 212 12.70 -3.26 -0.18
N TYR A 213 11.91 -2.84 0.81
CA TYR A 213 12.39 -2.05 1.94
C TYR A 213 13.39 -2.80 2.83
N ILE A 214 13.10 -4.05 3.20
CA ILE A 214 14.04 -4.88 3.98
C ILE A 214 15.33 -5.11 3.19
N ARG A 215 15.20 -5.46 1.91
CA ARG A 215 16.35 -5.71 1.04
C ARG A 215 17.27 -4.48 0.99
N SER A 216 16.71 -3.30 0.75
CA SER A 216 17.46 -2.04 0.74
C SER A 216 18.15 -1.79 2.08
N GLY A 217 17.46 -2.04 3.21
CA GLY A 217 18.03 -1.89 4.54
C GLY A 217 19.27 -2.77 4.76
N PHE A 218 19.26 -4.01 4.29
CA PHE A 218 20.41 -4.91 4.36
C PHE A 218 21.58 -4.50 3.44
N GLU A 219 21.27 -4.03 2.23
CA GLU A 219 22.28 -3.56 1.27
C GLU A 219 23.05 -2.36 1.87
N ASP A 220 22.34 -1.46 2.55
CA ASP A 220 22.89 -0.26 3.17
C ASP A 220 23.84 -0.55 4.35
N VAL A 221 23.57 -1.58 5.16
CA VAL A 221 24.44 -1.95 6.30
C VAL A 221 25.53 -2.97 5.94
N LYS A 222 25.70 -3.30 4.65
CA LYS A 222 26.66 -4.32 4.14
C LYS A 222 26.52 -5.71 4.78
N VAL A 223 25.35 -6.03 5.34
CA VAL A 223 25.07 -7.35 5.93
C VAL A 223 24.41 -8.21 4.85
N PHE A 224 25.19 -9.02 4.12
CA PHE A 224 24.63 -9.91 3.09
C PHE A 224 25.29 -11.29 3.00
N LYS A 225 24.45 -12.35 2.98
CA LYS A 225 24.47 -13.37 1.89
C LYS A 225 23.41 -14.50 1.97
N ILE A 226 22.86 -14.88 3.14
CA ILE A 226 22.06 -16.12 3.24
C ILE A 226 20.56 -15.89 3.49
N GLU A 227 20.17 -14.97 4.39
CA GLU A 227 18.75 -14.77 4.72
C GLU A 227 17.92 -14.18 3.57
N MET A 228 18.55 -13.33 2.73
CA MET A 228 17.87 -12.67 1.60
C MET A 228 17.47 -13.64 0.49
N TRP A 229 18.26 -14.70 0.26
CA TRP A 229 17.91 -15.75 -0.70
C TRP A 229 16.64 -16.51 -0.27
N LEU A 230 16.50 -16.80 1.04
CA LEU A 230 15.32 -17.49 1.58
C LEU A 230 14.05 -16.63 1.47
N LEU A 231 14.18 -15.32 1.72
CA LEU A 231 13.06 -14.37 1.59
C LEU A 231 12.63 -14.18 0.13
N GLN A 232 13.58 -14.05 -0.81
CA GLN A 232 13.26 -14.00 -2.24
C GLN A 232 12.56 -15.26 -2.72
N LYS A 233 13.06 -16.44 -2.35
CA LYS A 233 12.48 -17.72 -2.76
C LYS A 233 11.04 -17.90 -2.25
N LYS A 234 10.75 -17.47 -1.01
CA LYS A 234 9.36 -17.45 -0.47
C LYS A 234 8.45 -16.53 -1.28
N SER A 235 8.94 -15.36 -1.71
CA SER A 235 8.17 -14.42 -2.54
C SER A 235 7.91 -14.92 -3.97
N GLU A 236 8.88 -15.62 -4.58
CA GLU A 236 8.75 -16.19 -5.93
C GLU A 236 7.83 -17.41 -5.97
N ILE A 237 7.91 -18.28 -4.95
CA ILE A 237 6.99 -19.42 -4.81
C ILE A 237 5.55 -18.92 -4.67
N TRP A 238 5.33 -17.87 -3.87
CA TRP A 238 4.00 -17.27 -3.72
C TRP A 238 3.47 -16.65 -5.01
N ARG A 239 4.33 -15.98 -5.79
CA ARG A 239 3.97 -15.49 -7.13
C ARG A 239 3.47 -16.64 -8.00
N PHE A 240 4.16 -17.78 -8.06
CA PHE A 240 3.72 -18.93 -8.85
C PHE A 240 2.41 -19.56 -8.36
N VAL A 241 2.21 -19.63 -7.05
CA VAL A 241 0.99 -20.23 -6.44
C VAL A 241 -0.25 -19.36 -6.69
N VAL A 242 -0.08 -18.04 -6.75
CA VAL A 242 -1.18 -17.08 -6.94
C VAL A 242 -1.44 -16.74 -8.42
N THR A 243 -0.47 -16.97 -9.32
CA THR A 243 -0.58 -16.59 -10.75
C THR A 243 -0.82 -17.74 -11.73
N GLY A 244 -1.07 -18.99 -11.32
CA GLY A 244 -1.35 -20.10 -12.27
C GLY A 244 -2.80 -20.63 -12.23
N PRO A 245 -3.37 -21.08 -13.37
CA PRO A 245 -3.49 -20.47 -14.71
C PRO A 245 -4.95 -19.98 -14.98
N PRO A 246 -5.21 -19.04 -15.93
CA PRO A 246 -4.92 -19.22 -17.35
C PRO A 246 -4.23 -18.00 -17.99
N PHE A 247 -2.89 -18.00 -17.98
CA PHE A 247 -2.08 -17.16 -18.86
C PHE A 247 -1.68 -17.85 -20.17
N SER A 248 -2.08 -19.11 -20.39
CA SER A 248 -1.68 -19.88 -21.57
C SER A 248 -2.64 -19.82 -22.77
N ASN A 249 -3.82 -19.20 -22.64
CA ASN A 249 -4.87 -19.34 -23.66
C ASN A 249 -5.19 -18.08 -24.49
N PHE A 250 -4.45 -16.98 -24.34
CA PHE A 250 -4.68 -15.78 -25.16
C PHE A 250 -3.38 -15.21 -25.73
N PHE A 251 -2.83 -15.92 -26.72
CA PHE A 251 -2.06 -15.27 -27.78
C PHE A 251 -2.99 -15.15 -29.00
N PRO A 252 -3.24 -13.94 -29.55
CA PRO A 252 -3.88 -13.83 -30.83
C PRO A 252 -3.04 -14.54 -31.89
N SER A 253 -3.69 -15.42 -32.64
CA SER A 253 -3.14 -16.36 -33.62
C SER A 253 -2.55 -15.68 -34.86
N LYS A 254 -1.47 -14.90 -34.69
CA LYS A 254 -0.72 -14.28 -35.80
C LYS A 254 0.79 -14.44 -35.69
N LEU A 255 1.30 -15.56 -35.16
CA LEU A 255 2.74 -15.88 -35.23
C LEU A 255 3.04 -17.39 -35.44
N LYS A 256 2.15 -18.13 -36.12
CA LYS A 256 2.37 -19.57 -36.40
C LYS A 256 3.11 -19.91 -37.70
N ASN A 257 3.55 -18.93 -38.48
CA ASN A 257 4.28 -19.18 -39.74
C ASN A 257 5.65 -18.51 -39.75
N ARG A 258 6.61 -19.03 -38.96
CA ARG A 258 8.04 -18.97 -39.32
C ARG A 258 8.66 -20.32 -38.93
N GLN A 259 9.16 -21.03 -39.94
CA GLN A 259 9.83 -22.32 -39.83
C GLN A 259 11.09 -22.21 -38.94
N PRO A 260 11.48 -23.28 -38.22
CA PRO A 260 12.70 -23.30 -37.44
C PRO A 260 13.92 -23.38 -38.37
N PHE A 261 14.93 -22.56 -38.08
CA PHE A 261 16.25 -22.62 -38.70
C PHE A 261 16.96 -23.90 -38.24
N GLU A 262 17.43 -24.71 -39.20
CA GLU A 262 18.39 -25.80 -38.97
C GLU A 262 19.77 -25.21 -38.67
N ILE A 263 20.42 -25.77 -37.64
CA ILE A 263 21.80 -25.46 -37.27
C ILE A 263 22.69 -26.52 -37.95
N THR A 264 23.67 -26.06 -38.73
CA THR A 264 24.89 -26.81 -39.08
C THR A 264 26.04 -26.29 -38.24
#